data_AF-A0AAE9Y8J6-F1
#
_entry.id   AF-A0AAE9Y8J6-F1
#
_cell.length_a   1.000
_cell.length_b   1.000
_cell.length_c   1.000
_cell.angle_alpha   90.00
_cell.angle_beta   90.00
_cell.angle_gamma   90.00
#
_symmetry.space_group_name_H-M   'P 1'
#
loop_
_entity.id
_entity.type
_entity.pdbx_description
1 polymer ?
#
loop_
_entity_poly.entity_id
_entity_poly.type
_entity_poly.pdbx_seq_one_letter_code
_entity_poly.pdbx_strand_id
1 'polypeptide(L)'
;MKHVVCVPDGCADEPVEALGGRTPLEAASTPVLDALAARGRVGRAAVIPEGMPPGSDVGNMSILGYDPGVHHTGRAPIEAAALGLRLRTDQVAYRCNLVTLADDGSPDGAMADFAGGHPSTEAAAEVIRALDAELGGDGIAFHPGVQYRHIVVAPDELAAADCVPPHDLSDKPAVWPTGPAAPRLRELMEASRRIVGASDLDATQVWLWGQGPQPQLPSFASTHGVEAGMVTAVDLVRGLGVLTDMDVVEVPGATGWYDTDYEAKRDAALAGLEAGADLFVIHVEATDEAGHAGDVEEKVKALEAWDRRILADLVEGLDAMGPWRLLLLPDHGTPLRTKTHTADPVPYLLVDSAVDGPGGTYTEPGVADLPVVPGHQLLPTLVGATP
;
A
#
# COMPACT_ATOMS: atom_id res chain seq x y z
N MET A 1 -4.05 -13.40 24.42
CA MET A 1 -5.14 -12.69 23.70
C MET A 1 -4.65 -12.48 22.30
N LYS A 2 -5.46 -12.79 21.29
CA LYS A 2 -5.09 -12.64 19.88
C LYS A 2 -5.52 -11.28 19.35
N HIS A 3 -4.79 -10.74 18.38
CA HIS A 3 -5.09 -9.45 17.76
C HIS A 3 -5.17 -9.61 16.25
N VAL A 4 -6.09 -8.90 15.61
CA VAL A 4 -6.16 -8.84 14.15
C VAL A 4 -6.28 -7.40 13.68
N VAL A 5 -5.54 -7.06 12.63
CA VAL A 5 -5.70 -5.80 11.90
C VAL A 5 -6.26 -6.12 10.52
N CYS A 6 -7.42 -5.58 10.18
CA CYS A 6 -8.06 -5.72 8.87
C CYS A 6 -7.93 -4.41 8.10
N VAL A 7 -7.26 -4.45 6.95
CA VAL A 7 -7.01 -3.29 6.10
C VAL A 7 -7.75 -3.47 4.76
N PRO A 8 -9.02 -3.03 4.68
CA PRO A 8 -9.71 -2.86 3.40
C PRO A 8 -9.14 -1.62 2.70
N ASP A 9 -8.11 -1.79 1.87
CA ASP A 9 -7.33 -0.68 1.28
C ASP A 9 -8.23 0.32 0.54
N GLY A 10 -8.00 1.63 0.72
CA GLY A 10 -8.71 2.70 0.02
C GLY A 10 -10.24 2.72 0.18
N CYS A 11 -10.83 1.97 1.13
CA CYS A 11 -12.26 1.71 1.13
C CYS A 11 -13.12 2.93 1.49
N ALA A 12 -12.53 3.93 2.17
CA ALA A 12 -13.22 5.17 2.50
C ALA A 12 -13.53 5.98 1.24
N ASP A 13 -14.68 6.66 1.25
CA ASP A 13 -15.18 7.40 0.10
C ASP A 13 -16.05 8.61 0.53
N GLU A 14 -16.51 9.32 -0.48
CA GLU A 14 -17.49 10.40 -0.38
C GLU A 14 -18.89 9.89 -0.81
N PRO A 15 -19.97 10.64 -0.51
CA PRO A 15 -21.29 10.35 -1.05
C PRO A 15 -21.33 10.24 -2.59
N VAL A 16 -21.88 9.14 -3.11
CA VAL A 16 -21.94 8.83 -4.54
C VAL A 16 -23.37 8.95 -5.07
N GLU A 17 -23.57 9.69 -6.16
CA GLU A 17 -24.90 9.88 -6.78
C GLU A 17 -25.55 8.56 -7.19
N ALA A 18 -24.78 7.65 -7.80
CA ALA A 18 -25.25 6.32 -8.21
C ALA A 18 -25.75 5.45 -7.04
N LEU A 19 -25.33 5.75 -5.81
CA LEU A 19 -25.74 5.06 -4.58
C LEU A 19 -26.87 5.81 -3.85
N GLY A 20 -27.45 6.84 -4.47
CA GLY A 20 -28.49 7.67 -3.89
C GLY A 20 -27.96 8.70 -2.88
N GLY A 21 -26.70 9.14 -3.04
CA GLY A 21 -26.04 10.07 -2.12
C GLY A 21 -25.49 9.41 -0.86
N ARG A 22 -25.26 8.09 -0.89
CA ARG A 22 -24.59 7.31 0.15
C ARG A 22 -23.13 7.04 -0.22
N THR A 23 -22.27 6.81 0.76
CA THR A 23 -20.93 6.23 0.50
C THR A 23 -21.05 4.73 0.17
N PRO A 24 -20.01 4.10 -0.41
CA PRO A 24 -19.96 2.65 -0.61
C PRO A 24 -20.11 1.87 0.70
N LEU A 25 -19.52 2.35 1.81
CA LEU A 25 -19.69 1.74 3.14
C LEU A 25 -21.14 1.80 3.62
N GLU A 26 -21.87 2.90 3.38
CA GLU A 26 -23.31 3.00 3.68
C GLU A 26 -24.19 2.15 2.74
N ALA A 27 -23.70 1.82 1.55
CA ALA A 27 -24.47 1.10 0.54
C ALA A 27 -24.30 -0.42 0.61
N ALA A 28 -23.11 -0.89 1.02
CA ALA A 28 -22.77 -2.31 1.11
C ALA A 28 -23.56 -3.02 2.22
N SER A 29 -24.03 -4.24 1.94
CA SER A 29 -24.62 -5.09 2.97
C SER A 29 -23.51 -5.74 3.80
N THR A 30 -23.26 -5.20 5.00
CA THR A 30 -22.17 -5.64 5.88
C THR A 30 -22.66 -6.02 7.30
N PRO A 31 -23.54 -7.02 7.44
CA PRO A 31 -24.15 -7.36 8.73
C PRO A 31 -23.17 -7.80 9.82
N VAL A 32 -22.02 -8.39 9.46
CA VAL A 32 -21.00 -8.78 10.46
C VAL A 32 -20.29 -7.52 10.97
N LEU A 33 -19.87 -6.64 10.07
CA LEU A 33 -19.25 -5.36 10.40
C LEU A 33 -20.19 -4.48 11.22
N ASP A 34 -21.48 -4.41 10.86
CA ASP A 34 -22.51 -3.69 11.60
C ASP A 34 -22.64 -4.23 13.04
N ALA A 35 -22.66 -5.56 13.21
CA ALA A 35 -22.74 -6.19 14.52
C ALA A 35 -21.49 -5.93 15.38
N LEU A 36 -20.30 -5.95 14.76
CA LEU A 36 -19.05 -5.59 15.43
C LEU A 36 -19.04 -4.10 15.82
N ALA A 37 -19.46 -3.20 14.93
CA ALA A 37 -19.53 -1.77 15.18
C ALA A 37 -20.52 -1.42 16.30
N ALA A 38 -21.67 -2.10 16.35
CA ALA A 38 -22.70 -1.89 17.37
C ALA A 38 -22.22 -2.17 18.80
N ARG A 39 -21.17 -2.99 18.97
CA ARG A 39 -20.54 -3.29 20.27
C ARG A 39 -19.08 -2.85 20.37
N GLY A 40 -18.54 -2.21 19.34
CA GLY A 40 -17.15 -1.77 19.27
C GLY A 40 -16.98 -0.29 19.62
N ARG A 41 -15.78 0.23 19.36
CA ARG A 41 -15.48 1.66 19.32
C ARG A 41 -15.20 2.06 17.88
N VAL A 42 -16.07 2.89 17.33
CA VAL A 42 -15.82 3.54 16.03
C VAL A 42 -15.17 4.92 16.24
N GLY A 43 -14.48 5.42 15.22
CA GLY A 43 -13.88 6.76 15.24
C GLY A 43 -13.26 7.14 13.92
N ARG A 44 -12.49 8.25 13.92
CA ARG A 44 -11.78 8.76 12.75
C ARG A 44 -10.27 8.73 12.95
N ALA A 45 -9.54 8.25 11.95
CA ALA A 45 -8.09 8.12 11.98
C ALA A 45 -7.45 9.01 10.91
N ALA A 46 -6.50 9.86 11.30
CA ALA A 46 -5.56 10.49 10.38
C ALA A 46 -4.41 9.51 10.12
N VAL A 47 -4.62 8.59 9.17
CA VAL A 47 -3.61 7.61 8.73
C VAL A 47 -2.53 8.26 7.87
N ILE A 48 -2.89 9.29 7.10
CA ILE A 48 -1.96 10.16 6.37
C ILE A 48 -1.69 11.43 7.21
N PRO A 49 -0.46 11.64 7.73
CA PRO A 49 -0.14 12.87 8.46
C PRO A 49 -0.24 14.12 7.58
N GLU A 50 -0.51 15.27 8.21
CA GLU A 50 -0.58 16.56 7.51
C GLU A 50 0.71 16.85 6.75
N GLY A 51 0.57 17.22 5.47
CA GLY A 51 1.70 17.56 4.59
C GLY A 51 2.39 16.35 3.94
N MET A 52 1.96 15.12 4.22
CA MET A 52 2.45 13.93 3.53
C MET A 52 1.54 13.53 2.35
N PRO A 53 2.08 12.95 1.27
CA PRO A 53 1.26 12.42 0.20
C PRO A 53 0.41 11.23 0.70
N PRO A 54 -0.85 11.10 0.27
CA PRO A 54 -1.72 10.01 0.70
C PRO A 54 -1.40 8.70 -0.03
N GLY A 55 -0.21 8.15 0.18
CA GLY A 55 0.20 6.87 -0.41
C GLY A 55 0.00 5.69 0.55
N SER A 56 -0.20 4.49 0.00
CA SER A 56 -0.33 3.26 0.80
C SER A 56 0.92 2.95 1.63
N ASP A 57 2.09 3.49 1.26
CA ASP A 57 3.33 3.46 2.06
C ASP A 57 3.17 4.22 3.37
N VAL A 58 2.63 5.43 3.30
CA VAL A 58 2.38 6.29 4.46
C VAL A 58 1.25 5.70 5.31
N GLY A 59 0.14 5.33 4.67
CA GLY A 59 -1.05 4.78 5.32
C GLY A 59 -0.77 3.48 6.07
N ASN A 60 -0.18 2.48 5.42
CA ASN A 60 0.11 1.20 6.06
C ASN A 60 1.23 1.33 7.11
N MET A 61 2.23 2.19 6.92
CA MET A 61 3.22 2.47 7.97
C MET A 61 2.55 3.00 9.24
N SER A 62 1.58 3.92 9.06
CA SER A 62 0.75 4.44 10.13
C SER A 62 -0.06 3.32 10.79
N ILE A 63 -0.76 2.47 10.03
CA ILE A 63 -1.53 1.34 10.59
C ILE A 63 -0.65 0.38 11.40
N LEU A 64 0.57 0.12 10.95
CA LEU A 64 1.54 -0.73 11.66
C LEU A 64 2.15 -0.06 12.91
N GLY A 65 1.65 1.12 13.29
CA GLY A 65 2.02 1.81 14.53
C GLY A 65 3.33 2.58 14.47
N TYR A 66 3.85 2.87 13.27
CA TYR A 66 5.04 3.68 13.07
C TYR A 66 4.63 5.05 12.55
N ASP A 67 5.12 6.13 13.17
CA ASP A 67 4.84 7.49 12.70
C ASP A 67 5.49 7.75 11.33
N PRO A 68 4.71 7.93 10.25
CA PRO A 68 5.28 8.17 8.93
C PRO A 68 6.11 9.46 8.87
N GLY A 69 5.78 10.47 9.68
CA GLY A 69 6.55 11.72 9.74
C GLY A 69 7.97 11.54 10.29
N VAL A 70 8.24 10.40 10.95
CA VAL A 70 9.55 10.04 11.50
C VAL A 70 10.26 9.01 10.62
N HIS A 71 9.51 8.01 10.12
CA HIS A 71 10.11 6.81 9.52
C HIS A 71 10.03 6.75 8.00
N HIS A 72 9.12 7.51 7.36
CA HIS A 72 8.98 7.48 5.91
C HIS A 72 10.17 8.19 5.26
N THR A 73 10.77 7.52 4.28
CA THR A 73 11.97 7.99 3.58
C THR A 73 11.81 7.98 2.07
N GLY A 74 10.65 7.54 1.56
CA GLY A 74 10.39 7.28 0.16
C GLY A 74 9.72 5.92 -0.05
N ARG A 75 9.03 5.75 -1.18
CA ARG A 75 8.31 4.51 -1.54
C ARG A 75 9.25 3.40 -1.99
N ALA A 76 10.24 3.75 -2.81
CA ALA A 76 11.19 2.82 -3.39
C ALA A 76 11.97 1.96 -2.37
N PRO A 77 12.51 2.50 -1.26
CA PRO A 77 13.23 1.69 -0.29
C PRO A 77 12.35 0.65 0.42
N ILE A 78 11.05 0.89 0.52
CA ILE A 78 10.09 -0.07 1.08
C ILE A 78 9.87 -1.22 0.07
N GLU A 79 9.61 -0.90 -1.20
CA GLU A 79 9.47 -1.90 -2.26
C GLU A 79 10.78 -2.69 -2.50
N ALA A 80 11.94 -2.05 -2.33
CA ALA A 80 13.24 -2.72 -2.39
C ALA A 80 13.36 -3.81 -1.31
N ALA A 81 12.88 -3.56 -0.09
CA ALA A 81 12.88 -4.55 0.97
C ALA A 81 11.98 -5.76 0.65
N ALA A 82 10.86 -5.55 -0.05
CA ALA A 82 9.99 -6.63 -0.52
C ALA A 82 10.69 -7.57 -1.52
N LEU A 83 11.65 -7.06 -2.29
CA LEU A 83 12.52 -7.84 -3.17
C LEU A 83 13.70 -8.50 -2.43
N GLY A 84 13.76 -8.38 -1.09
CA GLY A 84 14.85 -8.88 -0.27
C GLY A 84 16.14 -8.05 -0.34
N LEU A 85 16.07 -6.83 -0.90
CA LEU A 85 17.22 -5.93 -0.94
C LEU A 85 17.41 -5.23 0.40
N ARG A 86 18.67 -5.15 0.85
CA ARG A 86 19.07 -4.37 2.01
C ARG A 86 20.00 -3.27 1.55
N LEU A 87 19.61 -2.02 1.76
CA LEU A 87 20.41 -0.86 1.38
C LEU A 87 21.46 -0.59 2.45
N ARG A 88 22.66 -0.25 2.02
CA ARG A 88 23.67 0.31 2.92
C ARG A 88 23.35 1.78 3.22
N THR A 89 24.03 2.34 4.22
CA THR A 89 23.84 3.74 4.63
C THR A 89 24.27 4.77 3.58
N ASP A 90 25.11 4.36 2.62
CA ASP A 90 25.58 5.15 1.48
C ASP A 90 24.75 4.91 0.21
N GLN A 91 23.54 4.35 0.34
CA GLN A 91 22.68 3.99 -0.78
C GLN A 91 21.26 4.52 -0.62
N VAL A 92 20.63 4.80 -1.75
CA VAL A 92 19.19 4.99 -1.89
C VAL A 92 18.59 4.03 -2.91
N ALA A 93 17.31 3.73 -2.75
CA ALA A 93 16.54 3.06 -3.78
C ALA A 93 15.72 4.07 -4.57
N TYR A 94 15.51 3.77 -5.84
CA TYR A 94 14.58 4.40 -6.76
C TYR A 94 13.62 3.35 -7.27
N ARG A 95 12.34 3.69 -7.40
CA ARG A 95 11.43 2.90 -8.20
C ARG A 95 11.73 3.20 -9.66
N CYS A 96 11.85 2.14 -10.44
CA CYS A 96 12.22 2.17 -11.85
C CYS A 96 11.05 1.60 -12.65
N ASN A 97 10.23 2.49 -13.21
CA ASN A 97 9.14 2.08 -14.09
C ASN A 97 9.63 1.94 -15.53
N LEU A 98 9.17 0.91 -16.25
CA LEU A 98 9.14 0.93 -17.71
C LEU A 98 7.96 1.80 -18.17
N VAL A 99 8.20 2.79 -19.02
CA VAL A 99 7.19 3.76 -19.47
C VAL A 99 7.25 3.98 -20.98
N THR A 100 6.15 4.44 -21.56
CA THR A 100 6.07 4.89 -22.96
C THR A 100 5.91 6.40 -22.99
N LEU A 101 6.91 7.10 -23.53
CA LEU A 101 6.81 8.53 -23.85
C LEU A 101 6.48 8.70 -25.34
N ALA A 102 5.46 9.49 -25.64
CA ALA A 102 5.17 9.93 -26.99
C ALA A 102 6.01 11.15 -27.37
N ASP A 103 6.53 11.15 -28.59
CA ASP A 103 7.03 12.37 -29.24
C ASP A 103 5.83 13.17 -29.78
N ASP A 104 5.43 14.18 -29.03
CA ASP A 104 4.39 15.13 -29.39
C ASP A 104 4.96 16.46 -29.94
N GLY A 105 6.27 16.47 -30.24
CA GLY A 105 7.01 17.66 -30.63
C GLY A 105 7.39 18.59 -29.47
N SER A 106 7.05 18.25 -28.23
CA SER A 106 7.60 18.91 -27.05
C SER A 106 9.05 18.46 -26.78
N PRO A 107 9.89 19.30 -26.15
CA PRO A 107 11.28 18.94 -25.85
C PRO A 107 11.43 17.69 -24.97
N ASP A 108 10.45 17.47 -24.10
CA ASP A 108 10.49 16.47 -23.03
C ASP A 108 9.61 15.23 -23.31
N GLY A 109 8.76 15.30 -24.34
CA GLY A 109 7.74 14.30 -24.67
C GLY A 109 6.52 14.33 -23.73
N ALA A 110 5.54 13.49 -24.02
CA ALA A 110 4.35 13.29 -23.18
C ALA A 110 4.30 11.86 -22.64
N MET A 111 3.82 11.67 -21.41
CA MET A 111 3.67 10.35 -20.80
C MET A 111 2.42 9.66 -21.37
N ALA A 112 2.63 8.85 -22.41
CA ALA A 112 1.57 8.14 -23.10
C ALA A 112 1.10 6.90 -22.33
N ASP A 113 2.02 6.20 -21.67
CA ASP A 113 1.68 5.08 -20.78
C ASP A 113 2.71 4.96 -19.64
N PHE A 114 2.27 5.10 -18.40
CA PHE A 114 3.10 4.99 -17.20
C PHE A 114 3.53 3.54 -16.86
N ALA A 115 2.91 2.56 -17.53
CA ALA A 115 3.14 1.13 -17.36
C ALA A 115 3.77 0.46 -18.58
N GLY A 116 4.08 1.23 -19.64
CA GLY A 116 4.85 0.75 -20.78
C GLY A 116 4.25 -0.48 -21.48
N GLY A 117 2.92 -0.54 -21.61
CA GLY A 117 2.18 -1.65 -22.22
C GLY A 117 1.92 -2.83 -21.29
N HIS A 118 2.15 -2.69 -19.98
CA HIS A 118 2.00 -3.78 -18.99
C HIS A 118 2.75 -5.06 -19.40
N PRO A 119 4.08 -4.98 -19.58
CA PRO A 119 4.86 -6.12 -20.02
C PRO A 119 4.75 -7.28 -19.01
N SER A 120 4.85 -8.51 -19.52
CA SER A 120 5.03 -9.68 -18.64
C SER A 120 6.29 -9.50 -17.78
N THR A 121 6.25 -10.02 -16.55
CA THR A 121 7.39 -9.95 -15.61
C THR A 121 8.65 -10.55 -16.22
N GLU A 122 8.52 -11.64 -16.97
CA GLU A 122 9.65 -12.34 -17.60
C GLU A 122 10.34 -11.45 -18.65
N ALA A 123 9.55 -10.87 -19.57
CA ALA A 123 10.07 -10.01 -20.63
C ALA A 123 10.67 -8.71 -20.08
N ALA A 124 10.01 -8.09 -19.10
CA ALA A 124 10.54 -6.90 -18.43
C ALA A 124 11.85 -7.20 -17.69
N ALA A 125 11.94 -8.35 -17.01
CA ALA A 125 13.15 -8.74 -16.29
C ALA A 125 14.37 -8.94 -17.22
N GLU A 126 14.16 -9.40 -18.47
CA GLU A 126 15.24 -9.48 -19.47
C GLU A 126 15.78 -8.09 -19.82
N VAL A 127 14.89 -7.12 -20.05
CA VAL A 127 15.27 -5.73 -20.34
C VAL A 127 15.98 -5.09 -19.15
N ILE A 128 15.51 -5.31 -17.93
CA ILE A 128 16.13 -4.76 -16.71
C ILE A 128 17.51 -5.36 -16.47
N ARG A 129 17.72 -6.64 -16.73
CA ARG A 129 19.06 -7.25 -16.68
C ARG A 129 20.00 -6.68 -17.75
N ALA A 130 19.50 -6.36 -18.94
CA ALA A 130 20.29 -5.70 -19.97
C ALA A 130 20.65 -4.26 -19.58
N LEU A 131 19.72 -3.53 -18.94
CA LEU A 131 19.98 -2.21 -18.36
C LEU A 131 21.05 -2.28 -17.27
N ASP A 132 21.01 -3.26 -16.38
CA ASP A 132 22.05 -3.45 -15.36
C ASP A 132 23.43 -3.71 -15.98
N ALA A 133 23.48 -4.59 -16.99
CA ALA A 133 24.74 -4.95 -17.64
C ALA A 133 25.40 -3.78 -18.39
N GLU A 134 24.61 -2.86 -18.94
CA GLU A 134 25.09 -1.76 -19.81
C GLU A 134 25.19 -0.41 -19.07
N LEU A 135 24.30 -0.15 -18.11
CA LEU A 135 24.19 1.12 -17.39
C LEU A 135 24.42 1.01 -15.88
N GLY A 136 24.48 -0.21 -15.34
CA GLY A 136 24.92 -0.45 -13.96
C GLY A 136 26.42 -0.20 -13.78
N GLY A 137 26.87 -0.27 -12.52
CA GLY A 137 28.24 0.09 -12.13
C GLY A 137 28.30 1.43 -11.38
N ASP A 138 29.48 1.77 -10.83
CA ASP A 138 29.68 2.98 -10.00
C ASP A 138 28.63 3.16 -8.87
N GLY A 139 28.19 2.04 -8.29
CA GLY A 139 27.18 2.01 -7.23
C GLY A 139 25.73 1.99 -7.70
N ILE A 140 25.47 2.06 -9.01
CA ILE A 140 24.15 1.89 -9.63
C ILE A 140 23.93 0.40 -9.93
N ALA A 141 22.77 -0.14 -9.54
CA ALA A 141 22.34 -1.50 -9.85
C ALA A 141 20.85 -1.53 -10.15
N PHE A 142 20.46 -2.22 -11.22
CA PHE A 142 19.07 -2.42 -11.61
C PHE A 142 18.59 -3.80 -11.17
N HIS A 143 17.43 -3.83 -10.50
CA HIS A 143 16.85 -5.03 -9.91
C HIS A 143 15.46 -5.29 -10.52
N PRO A 144 15.25 -6.43 -11.20
CA PRO A 144 13.97 -6.75 -11.78
C PRO A 144 12.93 -7.00 -10.67
N GLY A 145 11.89 -6.17 -10.64
CA GLY A 145 10.63 -6.44 -9.93
C GLY A 145 9.55 -7.06 -10.81
N VAL A 146 8.29 -6.67 -10.58
CA VAL A 146 7.08 -7.24 -11.20
C VAL A 146 6.57 -6.36 -12.34
N GLN A 147 6.28 -6.97 -13.50
CA GLN A 147 5.78 -6.29 -14.70
C GLN A 147 6.63 -5.06 -15.04
N TYR A 148 6.07 -3.85 -15.02
CA TYR A 148 6.78 -2.60 -15.33
C TYR A 148 7.44 -1.96 -14.10
N ARG A 149 7.32 -2.53 -12.90
CA ARG A 149 7.78 -1.95 -11.63
C ARG A 149 9.06 -2.63 -11.17
N HIS A 150 10.16 -1.89 -11.16
CA HIS A 150 11.48 -2.40 -10.80
C HIS A 150 12.17 -1.47 -9.81
N ILE A 151 13.37 -1.82 -9.38
CA ILE A 151 14.15 -1.02 -8.43
C ILE A 151 15.51 -0.69 -9.02
N VAL A 152 15.99 0.53 -8.78
CA VAL A 152 17.38 0.91 -8.95
C VAL A 152 17.95 1.22 -7.58
N VAL A 153 19.05 0.57 -7.21
CA VAL A 153 19.87 0.98 -6.06
C VAL A 153 20.96 1.90 -6.58
N ALA A 154 21.17 3.03 -5.90
CA ALA A 154 22.07 4.10 -6.31
C ALA A 154 22.84 4.67 -5.11
N PRO A 155 23.96 5.38 -5.34
CA PRO A 155 24.63 6.16 -4.30
C PRO A 155 23.70 7.20 -3.66
N ASP A 156 23.87 7.45 -2.36
CA ASP A 156 23.01 8.36 -1.58
C ASP A 156 23.01 9.81 -2.07
N GLU A 157 24.11 10.27 -2.67
CA GLU A 157 24.19 11.59 -3.32
C GLU A 157 23.15 11.77 -4.43
N LEU A 158 22.68 10.68 -5.04
CA LEU A 158 21.62 10.73 -6.04
C LEU A 158 20.24 10.97 -5.42
N ALA A 159 20.06 10.92 -4.10
CA ALA A 159 18.78 11.23 -3.44
C ALA A 159 18.37 12.70 -3.60
N ALA A 160 19.32 13.60 -3.86
CA ALA A 160 19.10 15.03 -3.99
C ALA A 160 18.46 15.41 -5.35
N ALA A 161 17.31 14.81 -5.65
CA ALA A 161 16.48 15.13 -6.80
C ALA A 161 15.01 15.15 -6.40
N ASP A 162 14.19 15.84 -7.18
CA ASP A 162 12.73 15.73 -7.11
C ASP A 162 12.27 14.98 -8.35
N CYS A 163 11.56 13.87 -8.16
CA CYS A 163 11.10 13.01 -9.24
C CYS A 163 9.59 12.85 -9.13
N VAL A 164 8.88 13.09 -10.24
CA VAL A 164 7.42 12.96 -10.28
C VAL A 164 7.05 11.50 -10.62
N PRO A 165 6.12 10.87 -9.89
CA PRO A 165 5.62 9.55 -10.25
C PRO A 165 5.02 9.55 -11.67
N PRO A 166 5.26 8.51 -12.50
CA PRO A 166 4.82 8.54 -13.89
C PRO A 166 3.30 8.43 -14.03
N HIS A 167 2.60 7.82 -13.07
CA HIS A 167 1.13 7.70 -13.11
C HIS A 167 0.42 9.05 -12.89
N ASP A 168 1.04 10.00 -12.18
CA ASP A 168 0.54 11.37 -12.04
C ASP A 168 0.61 12.16 -13.36
N LEU A 169 1.41 11.66 -14.31
CA LEU A 169 1.68 12.28 -15.60
C LEU A 169 0.88 11.66 -16.75
N SER A 170 0.02 10.67 -16.52
CA SER A 170 -0.78 10.03 -17.57
C SER A 170 -1.52 11.07 -18.43
N ASP A 171 -1.30 11.01 -19.76
CA ASP A 171 -1.81 11.96 -20.76
C ASP A 171 -1.39 13.42 -20.57
N LYS A 172 -0.29 13.67 -19.84
CA LYS A 172 0.30 14.99 -19.60
C LYS A 172 1.72 15.07 -20.15
N PRO A 173 2.26 16.29 -20.35
CA PRO A 173 3.68 16.47 -20.63
C PRO A 173 4.55 15.82 -19.54
N ALA A 174 5.66 15.22 -19.95
CA ALA A 174 6.61 14.63 -19.02
C ALA A 174 7.25 15.71 -18.12
N VAL A 175 7.38 15.41 -16.83
CA VAL A 175 8.06 16.29 -15.86
C VAL A 175 9.33 15.59 -15.38
N TRP A 176 10.43 15.88 -16.05
CA TRP A 176 11.73 15.25 -15.79
C TRP A 176 12.31 15.64 -14.42
N PRO A 177 13.16 14.78 -13.81
CA PRO A 177 13.75 15.04 -12.50
C PRO A 177 14.36 16.43 -12.36
N THR A 178 14.19 17.09 -11.23
CA THR A 178 14.82 18.37 -10.90
C THR A 178 15.74 18.25 -9.67
N GLY A 179 16.48 19.30 -9.34
CA GLY A 179 17.39 19.32 -8.19
C GLY A 179 18.84 18.93 -8.53
N PRO A 180 19.74 18.92 -7.52
CA PRO A 180 21.18 18.71 -7.71
C PRO A 180 21.58 17.45 -8.47
N ALA A 181 20.92 16.31 -8.22
CA ALA A 181 21.22 15.02 -8.84
C ALA A 181 20.51 14.80 -10.19
N ALA A 182 19.61 15.70 -10.59
CA ALA A 182 18.83 15.56 -11.82
C ALA A 182 19.65 15.34 -13.10
N PRO A 183 20.78 16.02 -13.35
CA PRO A 183 21.56 15.80 -14.57
C PRO A 183 21.98 14.33 -14.74
N ARG A 184 22.41 13.69 -13.65
CA ARG A 184 22.84 12.28 -13.68
C ARG A 184 21.65 11.33 -13.87
N LEU A 185 20.52 11.60 -13.22
CA LEU A 185 19.30 10.81 -13.37
C LEU A 185 18.72 10.91 -14.79
N ARG A 186 18.70 12.12 -15.36
CA ARG A 186 18.24 12.37 -16.73
C ARG A 186 19.12 11.64 -17.75
N GLU A 187 20.45 11.72 -17.58
CA GLU A 187 21.40 10.96 -18.41
C GLU A 187 21.11 9.45 -18.36
N LEU A 188 20.87 8.89 -17.17
CA LEU A 188 20.56 7.47 -16.99
C LEU A 188 19.24 7.08 -17.67
N MET A 189 18.18 7.87 -17.48
CA MET A 189 16.88 7.65 -18.12
C MET A 189 16.95 7.80 -19.65
N GLU A 190 17.67 8.79 -20.17
CA GLU A 190 17.87 8.97 -21.61
C GLU A 190 18.68 7.82 -22.21
N ALA A 191 19.77 7.40 -21.56
CA ALA A 191 20.60 6.28 -22.00
C ALA A 191 19.82 4.97 -22.06
N SER A 192 18.82 4.79 -21.19
CA SER A 192 17.95 3.62 -21.19
C SER A 192 17.14 3.46 -22.48
N ARG A 193 16.82 4.55 -23.19
CA ARG A 193 16.02 4.54 -24.42
C ARG A 193 16.57 3.58 -25.47
N ARG A 194 17.89 3.55 -25.62
CA ARG A 194 18.57 2.66 -26.59
C ARG A 194 18.35 1.19 -26.26
N ILE A 195 18.36 0.83 -24.97
CA ILE A 195 18.29 -0.55 -24.51
C ILE A 195 16.83 -1.01 -24.49
N VAL A 196 15.93 -0.20 -23.93
CA VAL A 196 14.49 -0.49 -23.89
C VAL A 196 13.91 -0.50 -25.30
N GLY A 197 14.25 0.49 -26.14
CA GLY A 197 13.77 0.55 -27.53
C GLY A 197 14.37 -0.49 -28.49
N ALA A 198 15.35 -1.27 -28.05
CA ALA A 198 15.84 -2.44 -28.78
C ALA A 198 15.12 -3.75 -28.39
N SER A 199 14.22 -3.70 -27.41
CA SER A 199 13.39 -4.83 -26.97
C SER A 199 12.07 -4.90 -27.75
N ASP A 200 11.32 -5.99 -27.57
CA ASP A 200 9.98 -6.17 -28.12
C ASP A 200 8.87 -5.58 -27.22
N LEU A 201 9.24 -4.76 -26.21
CA LEU A 201 8.27 -4.12 -25.31
C LEU A 201 7.70 -2.83 -25.93
N ASP A 202 6.48 -2.47 -25.55
CA ASP A 202 5.86 -1.18 -25.92
C ASP A 202 6.47 0.01 -25.16
N ALA A 203 7.23 -0.27 -24.10
CA ALA A 203 7.97 0.71 -23.32
C ALA A 203 9.07 1.38 -24.16
N THR A 204 9.33 2.65 -23.90
CA THR A 204 10.38 3.42 -24.58
C THR A 204 11.61 3.67 -23.72
N GLN A 205 11.46 3.71 -22.39
CA GLN A 205 12.55 4.02 -21.46
C GLN A 205 12.21 3.62 -20.03
N VAL A 206 13.19 3.75 -19.13
CA VAL A 206 12.92 3.77 -17.69
C VAL A 206 12.52 5.17 -17.18
N TRP A 207 11.83 5.18 -16.06
CA TRP A 207 11.45 6.37 -15.30
C TRP A 207 11.72 6.14 -13.81
N LEU A 208 12.58 6.95 -13.21
CA LEU A 208 13.02 6.80 -11.81
C LEU A 208 12.29 7.78 -10.89
N TRP A 209 11.74 7.29 -9.78
CA TRP A 209 10.99 8.10 -8.83
C TRP A 209 10.87 7.45 -7.44
N GLY A 210 10.26 8.16 -6.49
CA GLY A 210 9.91 7.62 -5.17
C GLY A 210 11.12 7.31 -4.28
N GLN A 211 12.24 7.98 -4.55
CA GLN A 211 13.54 7.66 -3.99
C GLN A 211 13.66 7.87 -2.49
N GLY A 212 14.55 7.11 -1.88
CA GLY A 212 14.80 7.22 -0.46
C GLY A 212 15.91 6.31 0.05
N PRO A 213 16.58 6.67 1.16
CA PRO A 213 17.39 5.74 1.92
C PRO A 213 16.50 4.67 2.57
N GLN A 214 17.09 3.60 3.10
CA GLN A 214 16.30 2.60 3.80
C GLN A 214 15.67 3.19 5.07
N PRO A 215 14.33 3.06 5.27
CA PRO A 215 13.68 3.51 6.49
C PRO A 215 14.20 2.72 7.69
N GLN A 216 14.38 3.43 8.80
CA GLN A 216 14.78 2.83 10.08
C GLN A 216 13.53 2.47 10.87
N LEU A 217 13.05 1.24 10.74
CA LEU A 217 11.91 0.69 11.47
C LEU A 217 12.42 -0.37 12.46
N PRO A 218 12.31 -0.14 13.78
CA PRO A 218 12.55 -1.20 14.75
C PRO A 218 11.61 -2.39 14.50
N SER A 219 12.05 -3.61 14.80
CA SER A 219 11.22 -4.81 14.64
C SER A 219 9.86 -4.66 15.33
N PHE A 220 8.82 -5.27 14.76
CA PHE A 220 7.44 -5.21 15.25
C PHE A 220 7.36 -5.71 16.70
N ALA A 221 8.04 -6.82 16.99
CA ALA A 221 8.14 -7.39 18.33
C ALA A 221 8.80 -6.43 19.33
N SER A 222 9.88 -5.74 18.93
CA SER A 222 10.53 -4.76 19.81
C SER A 222 9.70 -3.50 20.05
N THR A 223 8.88 -3.10 19.08
CA THR A 223 8.05 -1.89 19.14
C THR A 223 6.77 -2.12 19.95
N HIS A 224 6.08 -3.24 19.67
CA HIS A 224 4.73 -3.50 20.16
C HIS A 224 4.64 -4.64 21.19
N GLY A 225 5.73 -5.38 21.41
CA GLY A 225 5.80 -6.46 22.41
C GLY A 225 5.03 -7.73 22.01
N VAL A 226 4.70 -7.90 20.74
CA VAL A 226 3.91 -9.01 20.20
C VAL A 226 4.55 -9.57 18.93
N GLU A 227 4.47 -10.88 18.73
CA GLU A 227 4.90 -11.54 17.49
C GLU A 227 3.78 -11.41 16.44
N ALA A 228 4.11 -10.94 15.24
CA ALA A 228 3.12 -10.61 14.23
C ALA A 228 3.39 -11.25 12.86
N GLY A 229 2.30 -11.71 12.23
CA GLY A 229 2.30 -12.12 10.83
C GLY A 229 1.47 -11.17 9.96
N MET A 230 1.65 -11.22 8.65
CA MET A 230 0.78 -10.52 7.70
C MET A 230 0.53 -11.32 6.43
N VAL A 231 -0.61 -11.02 5.80
CA VAL A 231 -0.91 -11.46 4.43
C VAL A 231 -1.32 -10.25 3.58
N THR A 232 -0.67 -10.12 2.43
CA THR A 232 -0.93 -9.08 1.43
C THR A 232 -0.50 -9.55 0.05
N ALA A 233 -1.11 -9.01 -1.00
CA ALA A 233 -0.67 -9.19 -2.38
C ALA A 233 0.17 -8.01 -2.89
N VAL A 234 0.31 -6.94 -2.09
CA VAL A 234 0.95 -5.70 -2.51
C VAL A 234 2.39 -5.65 -2.01
N ASP A 235 3.33 -5.52 -2.95
CA ASP A 235 4.78 -5.51 -2.67
C ASP A 235 5.15 -4.45 -1.63
N LEU A 236 4.50 -3.29 -1.67
CA LEU A 236 4.77 -2.21 -0.73
C LEU A 236 4.43 -2.59 0.72
N VAL A 237 3.26 -3.18 0.93
CA VAL A 237 2.81 -3.64 2.25
C VAL A 237 3.67 -4.81 2.74
N ARG A 238 4.05 -5.72 1.83
CA ARG A 238 5.03 -6.79 2.08
C ARG A 238 6.38 -6.21 2.52
N GLY A 239 6.84 -5.15 1.87
CA GLY A 239 8.08 -4.45 2.20
C GLY A 239 8.09 -3.91 3.64
N LEU A 240 6.98 -3.35 4.11
CA LEU A 240 6.84 -2.92 5.51
C LEU A 240 6.91 -4.11 6.47
N GLY A 241 6.26 -5.24 6.13
CA GLY A 241 6.37 -6.48 6.92
C GLY A 241 7.81 -6.97 7.04
N VAL A 242 8.55 -7.00 5.92
CA VAL A 242 9.97 -7.38 5.89
C VAL A 242 10.83 -6.41 6.71
N LEU A 243 10.62 -5.10 6.57
CA LEU A 243 11.39 -4.08 7.30
C LEU A 243 11.15 -4.11 8.81
N THR A 244 10.01 -4.66 9.25
CA THR A 244 9.63 -4.75 10.65
C THR A 244 9.78 -6.18 11.21
N ASP A 245 10.45 -7.08 10.48
CA ASP A 245 10.66 -8.48 10.86
C ASP A 245 9.35 -9.25 11.17
N MET A 246 8.24 -8.89 10.53
CA MET A 246 6.98 -9.65 10.60
C MET A 246 7.05 -10.92 9.73
N ASP A 247 6.29 -11.96 10.09
CA ASP A 247 6.12 -13.16 9.26
C ASP A 247 5.17 -12.87 8.09
N VAL A 248 5.72 -12.62 6.90
CA VAL A 248 4.92 -12.33 5.70
C VAL A 248 4.56 -13.62 4.97
N VAL A 249 3.27 -13.96 4.97
CA VAL A 249 2.76 -15.20 4.39
C VAL A 249 2.39 -14.97 2.92
N GLU A 250 2.99 -15.78 2.04
CA GLU A 250 2.57 -15.87 0.63
C GLU A 250 1.40 -16.83 0.48
N VAL A 251 0.30 -16.33 -0.07
CA VAL A 251 -0.93 -17.10 -0.28
C VAL A 251 -1.19 -17.25 -1.78
N PRO A 252 -1.20 -18.47 -2.34
CA PRO A 252 -1.65 -18.70 -3.71
C PRO A 252 -3.07 -18.16 -3.92
N GLY A 253 -3.28 -17.38 -4.98
CA GLY A 253 -4.58 -16.75 -5.26
C GLY A 253 -4.81 -15.42 -4.55
N ALA A 254 -3.93 -14.99 -3.63
CA ALA A 254 -3.93 -13.62 -3.15
C ALA A 254 -3.40 -12.68 -4.25
N THR A 255 -4.32 -12.11 -5.04
CA THR A 255 -4.00 -11.10 -6.05
C THR A 255 -4.20 -9.69 -5.48
N GLY A 256 -3.63 -8.69 -6.15
CA GLY A 256 -3.88 -7.27 -5.87
C GLY A 256 -5.13 -6.75 -6.59
N TRP A 257 -6.06 -7.61 -7.00
CA TRP A 257 -7.22 -7.23 -7.81
C TRP A 257 -8.52 -7.86 -7.25
N TYR A 258 -9.64 -7.65 -7.94
CA TYR A 258 -10.98 -8.10 -7.53
C TYR A 258 -11.10 -9.61 -7.37
N ASP A 259 -10.30 -10.37 -8.13
CA ASP A 259 -10.29 -11.84 -8.15
C ASP A 259 -9.47 -12.47 -7.00
N THR A 260 -8.96 -11.66 -6.07
CA THR A 260 -8.19 -12.15 -4.91
C THR A 260 -8.98 -13.18 -4.12
N ASP A 261 -8.27 -14.16 -3.58
CA ASP A 261 -8.83 -15.17 -2.68
C ASP A 261 -8.94 -14.61 -1.25
N TYR A 262 -10.14 -14.14 -0.91
CA TYR A 262 -10.45 -13.56 0.41
C TYR A 262 -10.35 -14.61 1.52
N GLU A 263 -10.89 -15.80 1.28
CA GLU A 263 -10.89 -16.92 2.20
C GLU A 263 -9.46 -17.40 2.48
N ALA A 264 -8.62 -17.54 1.44
CA ALA A 264 -7.24 -17.97 1.65
C ALA A 264 -6.42 -16.96 2.48
N LYS A 265 -6.69 -15.65 2.33
CA LYS A 265 -6.07 -14.62 3.20
C LYS A 265 -6.56 -14.73 4.65
N ARG A 266 -7.86 -14.89 4.86
CA ARG A 266 -8.44 -15.14 6.19
C ARG A 266 -7.86 -16.40 6.83
N ASP A 267 -7.80 -17.49 6.09
CA ASP A 267 -7.33 -18.79 6.57
C ASP A 267 -5.84 -18.75 6.93
N ALA A 268 -5.04 -18.01 6.15
CA ALA A 268 -3.64 -17.74 6.50
C ALA A 268 -3.50 -17.00 7.84
N ALA A 269 -4.38 -16.02 8.11
CA ALA A 269 -4.38 -15.31 9.38
C ALA A 269 -4.75 -16.19 10.56
N LEU A 270 -5.81 -16.99 10.42
CA LEU A 270 -6.20 -17.95 11.45
C LEU A 270 -5.09 -18.97 11.72
N ALA A 271 -4.49 -19.53 10.66
CA ALA A 271 -3.39 -20.47 10.78
C ALA A 271 -2.16 -19.86 11.45
N GLY A 272 -1.79 -18.62 11.13
CA GLY A 272 -0.68 -17.91 11.77
C GLY A 272 -0.91 -17.68 13.26
N LEU A 273 -2.14 -17.28 13.64
CA LEU A 273 -2.51 -17.10 15.05
C LEU A 273 -2.51 -18.42 15.83
N GLU A 274 -2.98 -19.52 15.22
CA GLU A 274 -2.93 -20.87 15.79
C GLU A 274 -1.48 -21.36 15.96
N ALA A 275 -0.60 -21.05 15.00
CA ALA A 275 0.80 -21.44 15.00
C ALA A 275 1.63 -20.70 16.06
N GLY A 276 1.12 -19.60 16.61
CA GLY A 276 1.73 -18.93 17.76
C GLY A 276 1.76 -17.41 17.68
N ALA A 277 1.44 -16.79 16.54
CA ALA A 277 1.45 -15.34 16.41
C ALA A 277 0.45 -14.69 17.38
N ASP A 278 0.81 -13.56 17.96
CA ASP A 278 -0.04 -12.78 18.86
C ASP A 278 -0.94 -11.81 18.09
N LEU A 279 -0.47 -11.37 16.92
CA LEU A 279 -1.15 -10.44 16.01
C LEU A 279 -1.07 -10.92 14.56
N PHE A 280 -2.12 -10.70 13.78
CA PHE A 280 -2.07 -10.92 12.33
C PHE A 280 -2.69 -9.76 11.56
N VAL A 281 -2.04 -9.33 10.47
CA VAL A 281 -2.54 -8.27 9.58
C VAL A 281 -3.08 -8.89 8.29
N ILE A 282 -4.33 -8.57 7.95
CA ILE A 282 -4.98 -8.97 6.70
C ILE A 282 -5.17 -7.72 5.85
N HIS A 283 -4.54 -7.71 4.67
CA HIS A 283 -4.65 -6.61 3.71
C HIS A 283 -5.27 -7.08 2.40
N VAL A 284 -6.23 -6.29 1.89
CA VAL A 284 -6.90 -6.55 0.60
C VAL A 284 -7.06 -5.26 -0.17
N GLU A 285 -6.50 -5.25 -1.38
CA GLU A 285 -6.45 -4.10 -2.29
C GLU A 285 -7.77 -3.80 -3.01
N ALA A 286 -8.66 -4.78 -3.17
CA ALA A 286 -9.76 -4.72 -4.14
C ALA A 286 -10.67 -3.49 -4.04
N THR A 287 -10.88 -2.94 -2.84
CA THR A 287 -11.67 -1.72 -2.64
C THR A 287 -10.99 -0.45 -3.16
N ASP A 288 -9.66 -0.40 -3.11
CA ASP A 288 -8.86 0.70 -3.65
C ASP A 288 -8.87 0.70 -5.18
N GLU A 289 -8.62 -0.48 -5.77
CA GLU A 289 -8.63 -0.65 -7.23
C GLU A 289 -9.98 -0.28 -7.85
N ALA A 290 -11.08 -0.61 -7.16
CA ALA A 290 -12.41 -0.19 -7.57
C ALA A 290 -12.59 1.33 -7.48
N GLY A 291 -12.00 1.97 -6.47
CA GLY A 291 -11.92 3.42 -6.34
C GLY A 291 -11.17 4.07 -7.52
N HIS A 292 -9.98 3.58 -7.85
CA HIS A 292 -9.20 4.02 -9.01
C HIS A 292 -9.90 3.80 -10.35
N ALA A 293 -10.61 2.68 -10.52
CA ALA A 293 -11.41 2.42 -11.71
C ALA A 293 -12.64 3.34 -11.79
N GLY A 294 -13.11 3.89 -10.67
CA GLY A 294 -14.42 4.52 -10.55
C GLY A 294 -15.57 3.52 -10.67
N ASP A 295 -15.32 2.25 -10.31
CA ASP A 295 -16.29 1.17 -10.38
C ASP A 295 -17.11 1.09 -9.09
N VAL A 296 -18.27 1.74 -9.11
CA VAL A 296 -19.19 1.79 -7.98
C VAL A 296 -19.67 0.40 -7.57
N GLU A 297 -20.00 -0.44 -8.54
CA GLU A 297 -20.57 -1.76 -8.28
C GLU A 297 -19.52 -2.66 -7.64
N GLU A 298 -18.29 -2.63 -8.15
CA GLU A 298 -17.22 -3.46 -7.63
C GLU A 298 -16.73 -2.99 -6.25
N LYS A 299 -16.67 -1.67 -6.00
CA LYS A 299 -16.28 -1.16 -4.66
C LYS A 299 -17.26 -1.64 -3.59
N VAL A 300 -18.57 -1.61 -3.89
CA VAL A 300 -19.60 -2.15 -3.00
C VAL A 300 -19.47 -3.67 -2.84
N LYS A 301 -19.28 -4.42 -3.93
CA LYS A 301 -19.10 -5.89 -3.87
C LYS A 301 -17.87 -6.29 -3.05
N ALA A 302 -16.76 -5.59 -3.19
CA ALA A 302 -15.53 -5.85 -2.45
C ALA A 302 -15.71 -5.64 -0.94
N LEU A 303 -16.46 -4.60 -0.53
CA LEU A 303 -16.85 -4.38 0.87
C LEU A 303 -17.74 -5.52 1.40
N GLU A 304 -18.72 -5.97 0.61
CA GLU A 304 -19.53 -7.11 0.99
C GLU A 304 -18.76 -8.43 1.02
N ALA A 305 -17.73 -8.57 0.17
CA ALA A 305 -16.82 -9.71 0.18
C ALA A 305 -15.94 -9.70 1.44
N TRP A 306 -15.45 -8.54 1.87
CA TRP A 306 -14.81 -8.38 3.18
C TRP A 306 -15.69 -8.88 4.33
N ASP A 307 -16.95 -8.45 4.37
CA ASP A 307 -17.88 -8.85 5.42
C ASP A 307 -18.15 -10.36 5.42
N ARG A 308 -18.53 -10.92 4.27
CA ARG A 308 -18.98 -12.31 4.18
C ARG A 308 -17.86 -13.33 4.09
N ARG A 309 -16.75 -13.01 3.41
CA ARG A 309 -15.68 -13.98 3.07
C ARG A 309 -14.50 -13.87 4.05
N ILE A 310 -14.29 -12.72 4.67
CA ILE A 310 -13.26 -12.54 5.69
C ILE A 310 -13.88 -12.48 7.08
N LEU A 311 -14.64 -11.43 7.41
CA LEU A 311 -15.04 -11.14 8.78
C LEU A 311 -15.90 -12.25 9.41
N ALA A 312 -16.86 -12.79 8.67
CA ALA A 312 -17.76 -13.83 9.17
C ALA A 312 -17.02 -15.01 9.81
N ASP A 313 -16.20 -15.72 9.03
CA ASP A 313 -15.47 -16.90 9.51
C ASP A 313 -14.22 -16.52 10.33
N LEU A 314 -13.66 -15.31 10.15
CA LEU A 314 -12.58 -14.81 11.00
C LEU A 314 -13.05 -14.67 12.46
N VAL A 315 -14.23 -14.08 12.69
CA VAL A 315 -14.79 -13.90 14.02
C VAL A 315 -15.05 -15.27 14.68
N GLU A 316 -15.66 -16.20 13.95
CA GLU A 316 -15.89 -17.56 14.46
C GLU A 316 -14.57 -18.28 14.82
N GLY A 317 -13.55 -18.16 13.97
CA GLY A 317 -12.23 -18.72 14.22
C GLY A 317 -11.53 -18.10 15.43
N LEU A 318 -11.62 -16.77 15.59
CA LEU A 318 -11.05 -16.06 16.74
C LEU A 318 -11.75 -16.43 18.05
N ASP A 319 -13.08 -16.58 18.05
CA ASP A 319 -13.84 -17.00 19.23
C ASP A 319 -13.41 -18.38 19.75
N ALA A 320 -13.02 -19.28 18.84
CA ALA A 320 -12.48 -20.59 19.19
C ALA A 320 -11.09 -20.53 19.86
N MET A 321 -10.35 -19.43 19.70
CA MET A 321 -9.01 -19.21 20.27
C MET A 321 -9.02 -18.47 21.63
N GLY A 322 -10.20 -18.04 22.10
CA GLY A 322 -10.38 -17.29 23.34
C GLY A 322 -10.46 -15.77 23.13
N PRO A 323 -10.22 -14.94 24.16
CA PRO A 323 -10.35 -13.49 24.04
C PRO A 323 -9.43 -12.90 22.96
N TRP A 324 -9.99 -11.99 22.17
CA TRP A 324 -9.35 -11.37 21.01
C TRP A 324 -9.73 -9.90 20.87
N ARG A 325 -8.92 -9.16 20.09
CA ARG A 325 -9.21 -7.79 19.68
C ARG A 325 -9.01 -7.61 18.19
N LEU A 326 -9.78 -6.71 17.59
CA LEU A 326 -9.72 -6.42 16.16
C LEU A 326 -9.67 -4.92 15.93
N LEU A 327 -8.77 -4.49 15.04
CA LEU A 327 -8.72 -3.16 14.48
C LEU A 327 -9.05 -3.25 12.99
N LEU A 328 -10.02 -2.48 12.51
CA LEU A 328 -10.35 -2.36 11.09
C LEU A 328 -10.33 -0.90 10.68
N LEU A 329 -9.54 -0.58 9.66
CA LEU A 329 -9.46 0.75 9.05
C LEU A 329 -8.78 0.64 7.67
N PRO A 330 -9.16 1.47 6.69
CA PRO A 330 -8.37 1.61 5.48
C PRO A 330 -7.12 2.45 5.76
N ASP A 331 -6.12 2.33 4.90
CA ASP A 331 -4.85 3.05 4.94
C ASP A 331 -4.92 4.46 4.32
N HIS A 332 -5.95 4.73 3.52
CA HIS A 332 -6.36 6.04 3.02
C HIS A 332 -7.81 5.96 2.48
N GLY A 333 -8.34 7.05 1.93
CA GLY A 333 -9.58 7.01 1.15
C GLY A 333 -9.28 7.13 -0.34
N THR A 334 -10.00 6.38 -1.17
CA THR A 334 -9.89 6.47 -2.64
C THR A 334 -11.26 6.75 -3.25
N PRO A 335 -11.72 8.02 -3.22
CA PRO A 335 -13.07 8.33 -3.64
C PRO A 335 -13.31 8.01 -5.11
N LEU A 336 -14.43 7.33 -5.40
CA LEU A 336 -14.84 6.95 -6.76
C LEU A 336 -14.92 8.16 -7.71
N ARG A 337 -15.22 9.35 -7.16
CA ARG A 337 -15.30 10.62 -7.89
C ARG A 337 -13.94 11.12 -8.35
N THR A 338 -12.92 11.01 -7.52
CA THR A 338 -11.56 11.53 -7.80
C THR A 338 -10.63 10.49 -8.38
N LYS A 339 -10.94 9.19 -8.18
CA LYS A 339 -10.14 8.05 -8.67
C LYS A 339 -8.68 8.09 -8.23
N THR A 340 -8.43 8.73 -7.09
CA THR A 340 -7.10 8.89 -6.50
C THR A 340 -7.26 9.06 -4.99
N HIS A 341 -6.17 8.81 -4.27
CA HIS A 341 -6.16 8.81 -2.82
C HIS A 341 -6.40 10.21 -2.25
N THR A 342 -6.99 10.28 -1.06
CA THR A 342 -7.12 11.50 -0.27
C THR A 342 -6.47 11.34 1.09
N ALA A 343 -6.05 12.47 1.67
CA ALA A 343 -5.50 12.52 3.02
C ALA A 343 -6.60 12.72 4.09
N ASP A 344 -7.87 12.60 3.71
CA ASP A 344 -8.98 12.82 4.64
C ASP A 344 -8.98 11.73 5.72
N PRO A 345 -9.36 12.08 6.97
CA PRO A 345 -9.46 11.08 8.03
C PRO A 345 -10.47 9.98 7.68
N VAL A 346 -10.06 8.74 7.89
CA VAL A 346 -10.83 7.54 7.55
C VAL A 346 -11.55 6.96 8.78
N PRO A 347 -12.66 6.21 8.61
CA PRO A 347 -13.27 5.50 9.73
C PRO A 347 -12.35 4.40 10.26
N TYR A 348 -12.35 4.18 11.57
CA TYR A 348 -11.77 2.98 12.19
C TYR A 348 -12.79 2.30 13.12
N LEU A 349 -12.61 1.01 13.32
CA LEU A 349 -13.33 0.17 14.28
C LEU A 349 -12.33 -0.57 15.17
N LEU A 350 -12.48 -0.45 16.48
CA LEU A 350 -11.80 -1.25 17.50
C LEU A 350 -12.81 -2.14 18.23
N VAL A 351 -12.54 -3.43 18.30
CA VAL A 351 -13.37 -4.42 18.99
C VAL A 351 -12.53 -5.14 20.04
N ASP A 352 -13.10 -5.34 21.23
CA ASP A 352 -12.59 -6.27 22.25
C ASP A 352 -13.69 -7.30 22.50
N SER A 353 -13.40 -8.59 22.29
CA SER A 353 -14.43 -9.63 22.40
C SER A 353 -14.88 -9.89 23.84
N ALA A 354 -14.09 -9.46 24.83
CA ALA A 354 -14.41 -9.61 26.24
C ALA A 354 -15.12 -8.38 26.83
N VAL A 355 -15.03 -7.20 26.21
CA VAL A 355 -15.58 -5.95 26.74
C VAL A 355 -16.23 -5.12 25.63
N ASP A 356 -17.55 -4.89 25.76
CA ASP A 356 -18.27 -4.02 24.82
C ASP A 356 -17.78 -2.57 24.91
N GLY A 357 -17.57 -1.97 23.73
CA GLY A 357 -17.36 -0.56 23.55
C GLY A 357 -18.66 0.26 23.57
N PRO A 358 -18.57 1.57 23.26
CA PRO A 358 -19.73 2.46 23.24
C PRO A 358 -20.75 2.14 22.13
N GLY A 359 -20.35 1.35 21.13
CA GLY A 359 -21.13 1.09 19.92
C GLY A 359 -21.13 2.28 18.95
N GLY A 360 -21.47 2.01 17.70
CA GLY A 360 -21.66 3.03 16.68
C GLY A 360 -21.89 2.44 15.29
N THR A 361 -21.83 3.30 14.28
CA THR A 361 -21.99 2.92 12.87
C THR A 361 -20.66 3.12 12.15
N TYR A 362 -20.08 2.05 11.59
CA TYR A 362 -18.83 2.11 10.84
C TYR A 362 -19.08 2.59 9.40
N THR A 363 -19.24 3.90 9.26
CA THR A 363 -19.33 4.60 7.96
C THR A 363 -18.75 5.99 8.13
N GLU A 364 -18.35 6.64 7.04
CA GLU A 364 -17.80 7.99 7.06
C GLU A 364 -18.77 8.99 7.71
N PRO A 365 -20.09 9.00 7.37
CA PRO A 365 -21.06 9.85 8.08
C PRO A 365 -21.29 9.41 9.53
N GLY A 366 -21.26 8.10 9.82
CA GLY A 366 -21.46 7.55 11.16
C GLY A 366 -20.40 7.98 12.18
N VAL A 367 -19.19 8.31 11.71
CA VAL A 367 -18.09 8.77 12.56
C VAL A 367 -17.75 10.26 12.40
N ALA A 368 -18.45 10.99 11.52
CA ALA A 368 -18.06 12.35 11.09
C ALA A 368 -17.81 13.33 12.25
N ASP A 369 -18.66 13.28 13.29
CA ASP A 369 -18.60 14.17 14.45
C ASP A 369 -17.60 13.71 15.55
N LEU A 370 -16.95 12.57 15.36
CA LEU A 370 -16.00 12.01 16.32
C LEU A 370 -14.61 12.66 16.16
N PRO A 371 -13.83 12.76 17.25
CA PRO A 371 -12.48 13.31 17.19
C PRO A 371 -11.58 12.45 16.30
N VAL A 372 -10.71 13.13 15.55
CA VAL A 372 -9.67 12.50 14.76
C VAL A 372 -8.50 12.13 15.66
N VAL A 373 -8.02 10.89 15.55
CA VAL A 373 -6.80 10.42 16.23
C VAL A 373 -5.71 10.10 15.21
N PRO A 374 -4.41 10.22 15.55
CA PRO A 374 -3.34 9.78 14.67
C PRO A 374 -3.40 8.27 14.42
N GLY A 375 -3.31 7.83 13.16
CA GLY A 375 -3.41 6.42 12.76
C GLY A 375 -2.40 5.53 13.49
N HIS A 376 -1.15 5.97 13.57
CA HIS A 376 -0.06 5.27 14.26
C HIS A 376 -0.24 5.03 15.76
N GLN A 377 -1.27 5.62 16.39
CA GLN A 377 -1.60 5.38 17.79
C GLN A 377 -2.64 4.28 17.99
N LEU A 378 -3.29 3.81 16.92
CA LEU A 378 -4.35 2.79 17.00
C LEU A 378 -3.79 1.39 17.26
N LEU A 379 -2.65 1.02 16.67
CA LEU A 379 -2.04 -0.28 16.91
C LEU A 379 -1.54 -0.44 18.36
N PRO A 380 -0.82 0.53 18.98
CA PRO A 380 -0.54 0.49 20.41
C PRO A 380 -1.80 0.33 21.27
N THR A 381 -2.88 1.03 20.91
CA THR A 381 -4.18 0.91 21.58
C THR A 381 -4.76 -0.51 21.48
N LEU A 382 -4.67 -1.14 20.30
CA LEU A 382 -5.12 -2.50 20.05
C LEU A 382 -4.42 -3.51 20.98
N VAL A 383 -3.09 -3.46 21.03
CA VAL A 383 -2.26 -4.40 21.82
C VAL A 383 -2.25 -4.10 23.32
N GLY A 384 -2.95 -3.04 23.76
CA GLY A 384 -3.05 -2.66 25.17
C GLY A 384 -1.82 -1.95 25.73
N ALA A 385 -0.95 -1.42 24.86
CA ALA A 385 0.06 -0.46 25.27
C ALA A 385 -0.66 0.84 25.69
N THR A 386 -0.42 1.30 26.92
CA THR A 386 -0.92 2.62 27.33
C THR A 386 -0.11 3.68 26.57
N PRO A 387 -0.76 4.68 25.94
CA PRO A 387 -0.05 5.75 25.24
C PRO A 387 0.96 6.49 26.13
#